data_AF-I2C5N7-F1
#
_entry.id   AF-I2C5N7-F1
#
_cell.length_a   1.000
_cell.length_b   1.000
_cell.length_c   1.000
_cell.angle_alpha   90.00
_cell.angle_beta   90.00
_cell.angle_gamma   90.00
#
_symmetry.space_group_name_H-M   'P 1'
#
loop_
_entity.id
_entity.type
_entity.pdbx_description
1 polymer ?
#
loop_
_entity_poly.entity_id
_entity_poly.type
_entity_poly.pdbx_seq_one_letter_code
_entity_poly.pdbx_strand_id
1 'polypeptide(L)'
;MNLKQMIKNECEKDNQLAAKLSKIAGYEKVNGFYKFINTPEKEMDNLGGLINIVKSLFPDNEEQLLSDYFLSLDPNKKSARQSVEYADLNQWNALTDKIVSNLCESSNSISREWGQVYSLHRKLNNNKISINEAIRETGKYRIKSPEMYSFSNIMIMYEYLKIGEFGLMKSTAQFLEIDELSDGFIKDSYSGRIELLKANISLNDYELEETRKHCSAVIEECNNNRLIVFSYLTLGNTYIFEDYAKAKLCYEKGLNFAKDNSHHHYKLRLALCFLDNVWARENKWVDFESQEIPDMIEAAFYLTNTKETKKAEDVIKKIEEHDVLDDDLGFLYHVKGLLYNDMSHFHESIKKFKKSGDRLCLNLPLIELKKRGYSDEILNLIAL
;
A
#
# COMPACT_ATOMS: atom_id res chain seq x y z
N MET A 1 -9.13 25.48 11.93
CA MET A 1 -10.51 25.50 12.54
C MET A 1 -10.49 24.55 13.74
N ASN A 2 -11.10 24.86 14.90
CA ASN A 2 -10.89 24.03 16.09
C ASN A 2 -11.71 22.72 16.03
N LEU A 3 -11.06 21.59 15.70
CA LEU A 3 -11.66 20.26 15.59
C LEU A 3 -12.53 19.89 16.80
N LYS A 4 -12.09 20.20 18.03
CA LYS A 4 -12.86 19.89 19.24
C LYS A 4 -14.20 20.63 19.27
N GLN A 5 -14.22 21.89 18.84
CA GLN A 5 -15.44 22.68 18.76
C GLN A 5 -16.40 22.11 17.70
N MET A 6 -15.89 21.60 16.58
CA MET A 6 -16.72 20.94 15.57
C MET A 6 -17.38 19.67 16.12
N ILE A 7 -16.60 18.80 16.79
CA ILE A 7 -17.13 17.61 17.45
C ILE A 7 -18.19 17.98 18.49
N LYS A 8 -17.94 19.03 19.27
CA LYS A 8 -18.90 19.55 20.26
C LYS A 8 -20.22 19.96 19.61
N ASN A 9 -20.16 20.75 18.55
CA ASN A 9 -21.34 21.23 17.84
C ASN A 9 -22.18 20.07 17.28
N GLU A 10 -21.55 19.00 16.78
CA GLU A 10 -22.29 17.81 16.35
C GLU A 10 -22.95 17.07 17.53
N CYS A 11 -22.27 16.96 18.67
CA CYS A 11 -22.84 16.36 19.88
C CYS A 11 -24.01 17.18 20.45
N GLU A 12 -24.02 18.50 20.27
CA GLU A 12 -25.11 19.38 20.73
C GLU A 12 -26.38 19.24 19.87
N LYS A 13 -26.25 18.77 18.62
CA LYS A 13 -27.39 18.48 17.74
C LYS A 13 -28.07 17.15 18.05
N ASP A 14 -27.32 16.19 18.58
CA ASP A 14 -27.82 14.84 18.93
C ASP A 14 -27.19 14.32 20.23
N ASN A 15 -28.00 14.25 21.28
CA ASN A 15 -27.59 13.76 22.60
C ASN A 15 -27.18 12.27 22.59
N GLN A 16 -27.66 11.46 21.63
CA GLN A 16 -27.25 10.06 21.50
C GLN A 16 -25.88 9.93 20.82
N LEU A 17 -25.50 10.91 20.00
CA LEU A 17 -24.23 10.93 19.30
C LEU A 17 -23.05 11.00 20.28
N ALA A 18 -23.15 11.79 21.35
CA ALA A 18 -22.08 11.88 22.35
C ALA A 18 -21.77 10.53 23.01
N ALA A 19 -22.79 9.72 23.31
CA ALA A 19 -22.61 8.38 23.86
C ALA A 19 -21.97 7.42 22.84
N LYS A 20 -22.38 7.50 21.56
CA LYS A 20 -21.78 6.72 20.47
C LYS A 20 -20.30 7.08 20.26
N LEU A 21 -19.98 8.36 20.17
CA LEU A 21 -18.60 8.84 19.99
C LEU A 21 -17.72 8.53 21.19
N SER A 22 -18.25 8.64 22.42
CA SER A 22 -17.53 8.21 23.63
C SER A 22 -17.12 6.75 23.53
N LYS A 23 -18.01 5.86 23.07
CA LYS A 23 -17.72 4.43 22.86
C LYS A 23 -16.68 4.21 21.76
N ILE A 24 -16.83 4.88 20.61
CA ILE A 24 -15.87 4.83 19.49
C ILE A 24 -14.47 5.24 19.95
N ALA A 25 -14.39 6.24 20.82
CA ALA A 25 -13.13 6.77 21.29
C ALA A 25 -12.51 5.99 22.47
N GLY A 26 -13.16 4.90 22.89
CA GLY A 26 -12.68 4.02 23.97
C GLY A 26 -12.91 4.54 25.39
N TYR A 27 -13.81 5.51 25.59
CA TYR A 27 -14.17 5.97 26.94
C TYR A 27 -15.28 5.11 27.54
N GLU A 28 -15.08 4.65 28.77
CA GLU A 28 -16.10 3.95 29.56
C GLU A 28 -17.32 4.85 29.89
N LYS A 29 -17.09 6.16 30.05
CA LYS A 29 -18.11 7.14 30.45
C LYS A 29 -18.00 8.41 29.61
N VAL A 30 -19.16 8.93 29.18
CA VAL A 30 -19.28 10.14 28.36
C VAL A 30 -18.67 11.38 29.02
N ASN A 31 -18.62 11.45 30.35
CA ASN A 31 -17.98 12.56 31.06
C ASN A 31 -16.47 12.70 30.74
N GLY A 32 -15.77 11.58 30.54
CA GLY A 32 -14.35 11.58 30.16
C GLY A 32 -14.14 12.21 28.78
N PHE A 33 -15.03 11.87 27.85
CA PHE A 33 -15.10 12.42 26.51
C PHE A 33 -15.43 13.93 26.50
N TYR A 34 -16.43 14.37 27.26
CA TYR A 34 -16.73 15.80 27.40
C TYR A 34 -15.59 16.58 28.03
N LYS A 35 -14.84 16.00 28.97
CA LYS A 35 -13.65 16.65 29.52
C LYS A 35 -12.57 16.83 28.46
N PHE A 36 -12.40 15.89 27.53
CA PHE A 36 -11.49 16.06 26.39
C PHE A 36 -11.94 17.18 25.44
N ILE A 37 -13.21 17.18 25.05
CA ILE A 37 -13.74 18.18 24.11
C ILE A 37 -13.71 19.59 24.69
N ASN A 38 -14.09 19.75 25.96
CA ASN A 38 -14.23 21.07 26.59
C ASN A 38 -12.93 21.64 27.16
N THR A 39 -11.83 20.88 27.19
CA THR A 39 -10.53 21.36 27.67
C THR A 39 -9.56 21.49 26.48
N PRO A 40 -9.21 22.72 26.05
CA PRO A 40 -8.40 22.96 24.85
C PRO A 40 -7.06 22.22 24.86
N GLU A 41 -6.34 22.24 25.98
CA GLU A 41 -5.00 21.64 26.14
C GLU A 41 -5.03 20.12 26.36
N LYS A 42 -6.21 19.54 26.62
CA LYS A 42 -6.31 18.13 26.98
C LYS A 42 -6.21 17.27 25.73
N GLU A 43 -5.25 16.36 25.69
CA GLU A 43 -5.09 15.41 24.60
C GLU A 43 -5.73 14.07 24.98
N MET A 44 -6.05 13.25 23.98
CA MET A 44 -6.43 11.86 24.21
C MET A 44 -5.16 11.02 24.39
N ASP A 45 -5.12 10.18 25.42
CA ASP A 45 -4.03 9.23 25.63
C ASP A 45 -3.97 8.17 24.50
N ASN A 46 -5.10 7.92 23.84
CA ASN A 46 -5.24 7.10 22.64
C ASN A 46 -5.73 7.96 21.46
N LEU A 47 -4.81 8.34 20.57
CA LEU A 47 -5.13 9.11 19.36
C LEU A 47 -6.07 8.35 18.41
N GLY A 48 -6.04 7.02 18.41
CA GLY A 48 -6.90 6.18 17.58
C GLY A 48 -8.39 6.45 17.79
N GLY A 49 -8.78 6.75 19.03
CA GLY A 49 -10.17 7.12 19.35
C GLY A 49 -10.61 8.42 18.68
N LEU A 50 -9.74 9.45 18.65
CA LEU A 50 -10.02 10.71 17.97
C LEU A 50 -10.07 10.51 16.45
N ILE A 51 -9.14 9.76 15.89
CA ILE A 51 -9.11 9.43 14.46
C ILE A 51 -10.43 8.78 14.03
N ASN A 52 -10.91 7.78 14.79
CA ASN A 52 -12.16 7.10 14.49
C ASN A 52 -13.38 8.05 14.58
N ILE A 53 -13.37 9.03 15.49
CA ILE A 53 -14.40 10.08 15.54
C ILE A 53 -14.37 10.92 14.26
N VAL A 54 -13.18 11.39 13.85
CA VAL A 54 -13.05 12.23 12.64
C VAL A 54 -13.52 11.48 11.42
N LYS A 55 -13.12 10.21 11.23
CA LYS A 55 -13.62 9.37 10.13
C LYS A 55 -15.12 9.19 10.14
N SER A 56 -15.74 9.10 11.32
CA SER A 56 -17.18 8.92 11.45
C SER A 56 -17.98 10.19 11.21
N LEU A 57 -17.45 11.37 11.52
CA LEU A 57 -18.19 12.64 11.45
C LEU A 57 -17.83 13.47 10.23
N PHE A 58 -16.56 13.47 9.85
CA PHE A 58 -15.97 14.38 8.88
C PHE A 58 -15.03 13.64 7.90
N PRO A 59 -15.47 12.54 7.27
CA PRO A 59 -14.60 11.75 6.38
C PRO A 59 -13.99 12.59 5.24
N ASP A 60 -14.79 13.48 4.64
CA ASP A 60 -14.35 14.32 3.51
C ASP A 60 -13.35 15.42 3.91
N ASN A 61 -13.22 15.71 5.21
CA ASN A 61 -12.34 16.75 5.74
C ASN A 61 -11.25 16.17 6.67
N GLU A 62 -11.05 14.85 6.64
CA GLU A 62 -10.18 14.13 7.57
C GLU A 62 -8.75 14.70 7.56
N GLU A 63 -8.12 14.76 6.39
CA GLU A 63 -6.73 15.24 6.24
C GLU A 63 -6.58 16.67 6.76
N GLN A 64 -7.49 17.57 6.37
CA GLN A 64 -7.42 18.97 6.78
C GLN A 64 -7.55 19.12 8.31
N LEU A 65 -8.56 18.48 8.91
CA LEU A 65 -8.85 18.62 10.34
C LEU A 65 -7.79 17.96 11.21
N LEU A 66 -7.30 16.78 10.82
CA LEU A 66 -6.23 16.10 11.54
C LEU A 66 -4.88 16.79 11.33
N SER A 67 -4.61 17.39 10.17
CA SER A 67 -3.41 18.20 9.94
C SER A 67 -3.34 19.38 10.91
N ASP A 68 -4.41 20.17 11.00
CA ASP A 68 -4.50 21.30 11.93
C ASP A 68 -4.31 20.82 13.39
N TYR A 69 -4.98 19.72 13.76
CA TYR A 69 -4.90 19.18 15.11
C TYR A 69 -3.51 18.63 15.45
N PHE A 70 -2.89 17.84 14.57
CA PHE A 70 -1.59 17.22 14.81
C PHE A 70 -0.47 18.24 14.95
N LEU A 71 -0.51 19.33 14.19
CA LEU A 71 0.46 20.41 14.31
C LEU A 71 0.31 21.23 15.60
N SER A 72 -0.82 21.10 16.31
CA SER A 72 -1.06 21.75 17.61
C SER A 72 -0.69 20.89 18.82
N LEU A 73 -0.34 19.61 18.61
CA LEU A 73 0.02 18.69 19.69
C LEU A 73 1.36 19.06 20.33
N ASP A 74 1.51 18.79 21.63
CA ASP A 74 2.80 18.91 22.31
C ASP A 74 3.76 17.80 21.81
N PRO A 75 4.89 18.16 21.16
CA PRO A 75 5.85 17.20 20.61
C PRO A 75 6.56 16.35 21.66
N ASN A 76 6.35 16.61 22.96
CA ASN A 76 6.90 15.80 24.05
C ASN A 76 5.97 14.64 24.45
N LYS A 77 4.74 14.59 23.94
CA LYS A 77 3.70 13.64 24.38
C LYS A 77 3.47 12.49 23.40
N LYS A 78 2.76 11.46 23.89
CA LYS A 78 2.44 10.22 23.15
C LYS A 78 1.60 10.48 21.90
N SER A 79 0.65 11.40 21.99
CA SER A 79 -0.22 11.83 20.89
C SER A 79 0.57 12.30 19.66
N ALA A 80 1.62 13.11 19.83
CA ALA A 80 2.45 13.61 18.74
C ALA A 80 3.30 12.49 18.10
N ARG A 81 3.66 11.47 18.86
CA ARG A 81 4.30 10.26 18.30
C ARG A 81 3.30 9.42 17.53
N GLN A 82 2.07 9.28 18.02
CA GLN A 82 1.02 8.57 17.28
C GLN A 82 0.61 9.29 15.99
N SER A 83 0.65 10.63 15.98
CA SER A 83 0.27 11.40 14.80
C SER A 83 1.24 11.25 13.64
N VAL A 84 2.55 11.06 13.89
CA VAL A 84 3.52 10.85 12.80
C VAL A 84 3.27 9.53 12.08
N GLU A 85 2.95 8.46 12.80
CA GLU A 85 2.59 7.17 12.19
C GLU A 85 1.31 7.30 11.37
N TYR A 86 0.30 8.00 11.89
CA TYR A 86 -0.94 8.20 11.17
C TYR A 86 -0.73 8.99 9.86
N ALA A 87 0.01 10.09 9.94
CA ALA A 87 0.31 10.93 8.77
C ALA A 87 1.15 10.17 7.74
N ASP A 88 2.16 9.41 8.17
CA ASP A 88 2.99 8.58 7.29
C ASP A 88 2.19 7.47 6.59
N LEU A 89 1.38 6.74 7.36
CA LEU A 89 0.58 5.64 6.80
C LEU A 89 -0.39 6.15 5.72
N ASN A 90 -1.01 7.30 5.94
CA ASN A 90 -1.91 7.94 4.97
C ASN A 90 -1.18 8.71 3.85
N GLN A 91 0.16 8.72 3.84
CA GLN A 91 0.99 9.43 2.85
C GLN A 91 0.78 10.94 2.82
N TRP A 92 0.45 11.57 3.95
CA TRP A 92 0.35 13.01 4.10
C TRP A 92 1.74 13.64 4.25
N ASN A 93 2.55 13.46 3.21
CA ASN A 93 4.00 13.71 3.18
C ASN A 93 4.40 15.06 3.80
N ALA A 94 3.73 16.15 3.41
CA ALA A 94 4.02 17.48 3.92
C ALA A 94 3.71 17.65 5.42
N LEU A 95 2.66 16.99 5.91
CA LEU A 95 2.33 16.95 7.33
C LEU A 95 3.34 16.09 8.09
N THR A 96 3.64 14.90 7.58
CA THR A 96 4.63 13.99 8.18
C THR A 96 5.97 14.69 8.36
N ASP A 97 6.47 15.39 7.33
CA ASP A 97 7.75 16.09 7.38
C ASP A 97 7.76 17.19 8.47
N LYS A 98 6.64 17.91 8.67
CA LYS A 98 6.50 18.91 9.74
C LYS A 98 6.48 18.27 11.13
N ILE A 99 5.71 17.20 11.32
CA ILE A 99 5.64 16.48 12.60
C ILE A 99 7.02 15.89 12.94
N VAL A 100 7.71 15.30 11.97
CA VAL A 100 9.07 14.77 12.13
C VAL A 100 10.04 15.86 12.60
N SER A 101 9.97 17.07 12.02
CA SER A 101 10.81 18.20 12.47
C SER A 101 10.54 18.54 13.93
N ASN A 102 9.27 18.67 14.32
CA ASN A 102 8.87 18.99 15.69
C ASN A 102 9.31 17.89 16.69
N LEU A 103 9.22 16.62 16.30
CA LEU A 103 9.65 15.49 17.12
C LEU A 103 11.18 15.46 17.30
N CYS A 104 11.96 15.76 16.25
CA CYS A 104 13.41 15.86 16.33
C CYS A 104 13.88 16.96 17.29
N GLU A 105 13.16 18.08 17.35
CA GLU A 105 13.45 19.23 18.24
C GLU A 105 12.90 19.06 19.66
N SER A 106 12.13 17.99 19.92
CA SER A 106 11.49 17.72 21.20
C SER A 106 12.51 17.59 22.35
N SER A 107 12.14 18.03 23.56
CA SER A 107 12.96 17.82 24.76
C SER A 107 12.86 16.37 25.28
N ASN A 108 11.80 15.65 24.89
CA ASN A 108 11.57 14.26 25.25
C ASN A 108 12.40 13.29 24.40
N SER A 109 13.19 12.43 25.04
CA SER A 109 14.11 11.52 24.34
C SER A 109 13.41 10.49 23.44
N ILE A 110 12.24 9.98 23.86
CA ILE A 110 11.47 9.01 23.06
C ILE A 110 10.92 9.71 21.81
N SER A 111 10.41 10.92 21.95
CA SER A 111 9.88 11.69 20.82
C SER A 111 10.97 12.06 19.82
N ARG A 112 12.19 12.41 20.29
CA ARG A 112 13.35 12.59 19.40
C ARG A 112 13.73 11.31 18.66
N GLU A 113 13.73 10.17 19.35
CA GLU A 113 14.00 8.87 18.72
C GLU A 113 13.00 8.60 17.57
N TRP A 114 11.71 8.83 17.82
CA TRP A 114 10.68 8.73 16.78
C TRP A 114 10.94 9.68 15.60
N GLY A 115 11.21 10.96 15.88
CA GLY A 115 11.56 11.93 14.84
C GLY A 115 12.75 11.48 13.99
N GLN A 116 13.79 10.94 14.62
CA GLN A 116 14.99 10.45 13.95
C GLN A 116 14.71 9.25 13.04
N VAL A 117 13.98 8.23 13.52
CA VAL A 117 13.68 7.03 12.71
C VAL A 117 12.75 7.38 11.54
N TYR A 118 11.68 8.15 11.77
CA TYR A 118 10.82 8.58 10.67
C TYR A 118 11.56 9.52 9.71
N SER A 119 12.49 10.36 10.17
CA SER A 119 13.33 11.16 9.27
C SER A 119 14.16 10.29 8.33
N LEU A 120 14.71 9.17 8.81
CA LEU A 120 15.39 8.20 7.95
C LEU A 120 14.43 7.57 6.94
N HIS A 121 13.25 7.13 7.38
CA HIS A 121 12.22 6.59 6.49
C HIS A 121 11.85 7.59 5.38
N ARG A 122 11.67 8.87 5.73
CA ARG A 122 11.39 9.95 4.77
C ARG A 122 12.55 10.17 3.80
N LYS A 123 13.80 10.09 4.26
CA LYS A 123 14.98 10.20 3.37
C LYS A 123 15.07 9.01 2.41
N LEU A 124 14.79 7.79 2.88
CA LEU A 124 14.72 6.58 2.06
C LEU A 124 13.63 6.70 0.99
N ASN A 125 12.40 7.02 1.38
CA ASN A 125 11.28 7.17 0.45
C ASN A 125 11.53 8.19 -0.66
N ASN A 126 12.33 9.22 -0.38
CA ASN A 126 12.69 10.27 -1.33
C ASN A 126 14.03 10.00 -2.05
N ASN A 127 14.57 8.78 -1.96
CA ASN A 127 15.85 8.38 -2.54
C ASN A 127 17.03 9.30 -2.18
N LYS A 128 16.97 9.96 -1.01
CA LYS A 128 18.03 10.87 -0.52
C LYS A 128 19.18 10.12 0.15
N ILE A 129 18.94 8.89 0.59
CA ILE A 129 19.92 7.97 1.16
C ILE A 129 19.65 6.58 0.63
N SER A 130 20.69 5.75 0.58
CA SER A 130 20.59 4.32 0.25
C SER A 130 20.09 3.48 1.44
N ILE A 131 19.60 2.27 1.16
CA ILE A 131 19.20 1.28 2.19
C ILE A 131 20.36 0.99 3.14
N ASN A 132 21.57 0.81 2.60
CA ASN A 132 22.78 0.55 3.39
C ASN A 132 23.14 1.73 4.31
N GLU A 133 22.91 2.97 3.88
CA GLU A 133 23.08 4.14 4.74
C GLU A 133 22.06 4.17 5.86
N ALA A 134 20.79 3.90 5.58
CA ALA A 134 19.75 3.85 6.60
C ALA A 134 20.00 2.76 7.66
N ILE A 135 20.46 1.56 7.25
CA ILE A 135 20.86 0.49 8.19
C ILE A 135 22.01 0.95 9.08
N ARG A 136 23.01 1.66 8.53
CA ARG A 136 24.09 2.21 9.35
C ARG A 136 23.62 3.28 10.32
N GLU A 137 22.73 4.18 9.89
CA GLU A 137 22.22 5.26 10.73
C GLU A 137 21.32 4.76 11.87
N THR A 138 20.46 3.76 11.61
CA THR A 138 19.66 3.12 12.67
C THR A 138 20.54 2.52 13.76
N GLY A 139 21.65 1.88 13.39
CA GLY A 139 22.65 1.38 14.34
C GLY A 139 23.31 2.47 15.20
N LYS A 140 23.40 3.71 14.70
CA LYS A 140 23.94 4.86 15.46
C LYS A 140 22.94 5.48 16.43
N TYR A 141 21.64 5.43 16.12
CA TYR A 141 20.61 6.10 16.92
C TYR A 141 20.34 5.42 18.26
N ARG A 142 20.88 4.22 18.51
CA ARG A 142 20.70 3.46 19.76
C ARG A 142 19.22 3.39 20.15
N ILE A 143 18.40 2.92 19.20
CA ILE A 143 16.95 2.79 19.34
C ILE A 143 16.62 2.00 20.61
N LYS A 144 15.74 2.56 21.46
CA LYS A 144 15.36 1.96 22.75
C LYS A 144 13.90 1.58 22.84
N SER A 145 13.02 2.29 22.14
CA SER A 145 11.59 2.01 22.19
C SER A 145 11.26 0.78 21.34
N PRO A 146 10.47 -0.18 21.85
CA PRO A 146 10.01 -1.34 21.08
C PRO A 146 9.32 -0.94 19.78
N GLU A 147 8.59 0.17 19.79
CA GLU A 147 7.92 0.69 18.61
C GLU A 147 8.92 1.08 17.51
N MET A 148 9.97 1.83 17.84
CA MET A 148 10.95 2.24 16.83
C MET A 148 11.91 1.11 16.44
N TYR A 149 12.12 0.12 17.31
CA TYR A 149 12.83 -1.10 16.93
C TYR A 149 12.05 -1.82 15.82
N SER A 150 10.75 -2.06 16.05
CA SER A 150 9.86 -2.66 15.05
C SER A 150 9.80 -1.84 13.76
N PHE A 151 9.56 -0.52 13.87
CA PHE A 151 9.42 0.34 12.70
C PHE A 151 10.70 0.46 11.87
N SER A 152 11.87 0.44 12.51
CA SER A 152 13.14 0.48 11.79
C SER A 152 13.33 -0.73 10.87
N ASN A 153 12.76 -1.89 11.23
CA ASN A 153 12.73 -3.07 10.36
C ASN A 153 11.63 -2.95 9.30
N ILE A 154 10.43 -2.49 9.67
CA ILE A 154 9.30 -2.28 8.73
C ILE A 154 9.71 -1.32 7.59
N MET A 155 10.37 -0.20 7.90
CA MET A 155 10.77 0.77 6.88
C MET A 155 11.76 0.18 5.88
N ILE A 156 12.65 -0.72 6.32
CA ILE A 156 13.62 -1.39 5.46
C ILE A 156 12.92 -2.44 4.58
N MET A 157 11.93 -3.15 5.12
CA MET A 157 11.12 -4.07 4.34
C MET A 157 10.38 -3.37 3.18
N TYR A 158 9.85 -2.17 3.39
CA TYR A 158 9.26 -1.39 2.30
C TYR A 158 10.26 -1.06 1.19
N GLU A 159 11.52 -0.80 1.53
CA GLU A 159 12.55 -0.56 0.51
C GLU A 159 12.92 -1.85 -0.22
N TYR A 160 13.03 -2.98 0.47
CA TYR A 160 13.22 -4.29 -0.18
C TYR A 160 12.08 -4.63 -1.12
N LEU A 161 10.84 -4.32 -0.75
CA LEU A 161 9.69 -4.48 -1.64
C LEU A 161 9.83 -3.66 -2.92
N LYS A 162 10.27 -2.40 -2.83
CA LYS A 162 10.45 -1.52 -4.00
C LYS A 162 11.51 -2.03 -4.98
N ILE A 163 12.56 -2.69 -4.48
CA ILE A 163 13.66 -3.21 -5.30
C ILE A 163 13.54 -4.70 -5.64
N GLY A 164 12.46 -5.37 -5.23
CA GLY A 164 12.23 -6.79 -5.50
C GLY A 164 13.08 -7.77 -4.68
N GLU A 165 13.68 -7.34 -3.56
CA GLU A 165 14.55 -8.17 -2.71
C GLU A 165 13.75 -8.94 -1.65
N PHE A 166 12.81 -9.79 -2.10
CA PHE A 166 11.88 -10.52 -1.21
C PHE A 166 12.57 -11.48 -0.23
N GLY A 167 13.73 -12.03 -0.59
CA GLY A 167 14.52 -12.88 0.31
C GLY A 167 15.02 -12.12 1.55
N LEU A 168 15.46 -10.87 1.37
CA LEU A 168 15.83 -9.99 2.48
C LEU A 168 14.59 -9.53 3.26
N MET A 169 13.48 -9.27 2.57
CA MET A 169 12.22 -8.95 3.24
C MET A 169 11.76 -10.07 4.19
N LYS A 170 11.87 -11.33 3.76
CA LYS A 170 11.53 -12.52 4.56
C LYS A 170 12.45 -12.71 5.76
N SER A 171 13.76 -12.46 5.60
CA SER A 171 14.69 -12.55 6.74
C SER A 171 14.49 -11.40 7.71
N THR A 172 14.23 -10.17 7.24
CA THR A 172 13.93 -9.02 8.10
C THR A 172 12.63 -9.22 8.89
N ALA A 173 11.62 -9.87 8.30
CA ALA A 173 10.35 -10.14 8.97
C ALA A 173 10.49 -10.99 10.25
N GLN A 174 11.57 -11.80 10.37
CA GLN A 174 11.83 -12.63 11.54
C GLN A 174 12.21 -11.83 12.79
N PHE A 175 12.60 -10.56 12.62
CA PHE A 175 12.99 -9.66 13.72
C PHE A 175 11.84 -8.75 14.19
N LEU A 176 10.62 -8.96 13.68
CA LEU A 176 9.46 -8.15 14.05
C LEU A 176 8.82 -8.67 15.35
N GLU A 177 9.03 -7.95 16.45
CA GLU A 177 8.53 -8.28 17.79
C GLU A 177 7.24 -7.51 18.13
N ILE A 178 6.20 -7.67 17.30
CA ILE A 178 4.93 -6.90 17.46
C ILE A 178 4.16 -7.29 18.74
N ASP A 179 4.29 -8.53 19.19
CA ASP A 179 3.61 -9.01 20.39
C ASP A 179 4.10 -8.29 21.66
N GLU A 180 5.32 -7.73 21.64
CA GLU A 180 5.87 -6.95 22.75
C GLU A 180 5.32 -5.53 22.83
N LEU A 181 4.64 -5.05 21.78
CA LEU A 181 4.05 -3.72 21.77
C LEU A 181 2.79 -3.67 22.64
N SER A 182 2.62 -2.56 23.36
CA SER A 182 1.39 -2.29 24.12
C SER A 182 0.20 -2.14 23.17
N ASP A 183 -0.94 -2.68 23.56
CA ASP A 183 -2.17 -2.58 22.76
C ASP A 183 -2.58 -1.12 22.48
N GLY A 184 -3.18 -0.93 21.31
CA GLY A 184 -3.67 0.35 20.82
C GLY A 184 -3.05 0.75 19.49
N PHE A 185 -3.32 2.01 19.10
CA PHE A 185 -3.15 2.49 17.73
C PHE A 185 -1.84 2.11 17.02
N ILE A 186 -0.67 2.20 17.68
CA ILE A 186 0.61 1.89 17.04
C ILE A 186 0.74 0.41 16.71
N LYS A 187 0.36 -0.48 17.65
CA LYS A 187 0.38 -1.92 17.43
C LYS A 187 -0.57 -2.31 16.31
N ASP A 188 -1.78 -1.75 16.31
CA ASP A 188 -2.78 -1.99 15.26
C ASP A 188 -2.25 -1.54 13.89
N SER A 189 -1.65 -0.35 13.83
CA SER A 189 -1.08 0.22 12.60
C SER A 189 0.07 -0.63 12.06
N TYR A 190 1.02 -1.02 12.92
CA TYR A 190 2.16 -1.85 12.52
C TYR A 190 1.74 -3.26 12.14
N SER A 191 0.78 -3.84 12.83
CA SER A 191 0.20 -5.14 12.47
C SER A 191 -0.35 -5.10 11.05
N GLY A 192 -1.14 -4.08 10.72
CA GLY A 192 -1.65 -3.90 9.35
C GLY A 192 -0.57 -3.76 8.29
N ARG A 193 0.49 -2.98 8.57
CA ARG A 193 1.65 -2.86 7.66
C ARG A 193 2.34 -4.20 7.44
N ILE A 194 2.56 -4.94 8.52
CA ILE A 194 3.29 -6.21 8.51
C ILE A 194 2.50 -7.29 7.80
N GLU A 195 1.20 -7.42 8.07
CA GLU A 195 0.36 -8.38 7.38
C GLU A 195 0.31 -8.11 5.88
N LEU A 196 0.24 -6.83 5.45
CA LEU A 196 0.35 -6.50 4.02
C LEU A 196 1.74 -6.83 3.45
N LEU A 197 2.83 -6.58 4.19
CA LEU A 197 4.18 -6.97 3.76
C LEU A 197 4.31 -8.49 3.63
N LYS A 198 3.80 -9.27 4.60
CA LYS A 198 3.75 -10.74 4.55
C LYS A 198 2.94 -11.23 3.35
N ALA A 199 1.80 -10.60 3.04
CA ALA A 199 1.04 -10.92 1.84
C ALA A 199 1.90 -10.79 0.57
N ASN A 200 2.73 -9.74 0.47
CA ASN A 200 3.64 -9.56 -0.66
C ASN A 200 4.79 -10.59 -0.68
N ILE A 201 5.31 -11.01 0.49
CA ILE A 201 6.28 -12.12 0.58
C ILE A 201 5.65 -13.40 0.02
N SER A 202 4.49 -13.80 0.55
CA SER A 202 3.79 -15.01 0.13
C SER A 202 3.41 -14.96 -1.34
N LEU A 203 3.01 -13.80 -1.87
CA LEU A 203 2.69 -13.66 -3.28
C LEU A 203 3.92 -13.92 -4.16
N ASN A 204 5.06 -13.37 -3.79
CA ASN A 204 6.33 -13.61 -4.50
C ASN A 204 6.77 -15.08 -4.40
N ASP A 205 6.52 -15.74 -3.28
CA ASP A 205 6.76 -17.17 -3.11
C ASP A 205 5.70 -18.05 -3.83
N TYR A 206 4.72 -17.42 -4.49
CA TYR A 206 3.58 -18.07 -5.16
C TYR A 206 2.68 -18.88 -4.19
N GLU A 207 2.69 -18.51 -2.91
CA GLU A 207 1.85 -19.05 -1.84
C GLU A 207 0.51 -18.29 -1.81
N LEU A 208 -0.35 -18.54 -2.80
CA LEU A 208 -1.58 -17.76 -3.02
C LEU A 208 -2.57 -17.86 -1.86
N GLU A 209 -2.69 -19.02 -1.21
CA GLU A 209 -3.58 -19.20 -0.05
C GLU A 209 -3.13 -18.37 1.15
N GLU A 210 -1.84 -18.37 1.48
CA GLU A 210 -1.28 -17.55 2.57
C GLU A 210 -1.39 -16.05 2.24
N THR A 211 -1.15 -15.67 0.98
CA THR A 211 -1.37 -14.32 0.49
C THR A 211 -2.79 -13.84 0.77
N ARG A 212 -3.80 -14.68 0.46
CA ARG A 212 -5.21 -14.38 0.69
C ARG A 212 -5.54 -14.23 2.17
N LYS A 213 -4.97 -15.07 3.05
CA LYS A 213 -5.16 -14.99 4.51
C LYS A 213 -4.64 -13.66 5.05
N HIS A 214 -3.40 -13.28 4.71
CA HIS A 214 -2.80 -12.02 5.13
C HIS A 214 -3.59 -10.81 4.63
N CYS A 215 -4.03 -10.81 3.36
CA CYS A 215 -4.87 -9.74 2.82
C CYS A 215 -6.21 -9.63 3.58
N SER A 216 -6.83 -10.77 3.90
CA SER A 216 -8.12 -10.81 4.61
C SER A 216 -7.99 -10.23 6.02
N ALA A 217 -6.92 -10.58 6.75
CA ALA A 217 -6.64 -10.01 8.06
C ALA A 217 -6.55 -8.48 8.01
N VAL A 218 -5.83 -7.91 7.03
CA VAL A 218 -5.77 -6.45 6.87
C VAL A 218 -7.13 -5.85 6.54
N ILE A 219 -7.92 -6.47 5.65
CA ILE A 219 -9.24 -5.96 5.26
C ILE A 219 -10.23 -5.97 6.43
N GLU A 220 -10.16 -6.98 7.29
CA GLU A 220 -11.10 -7.18 8.41
C GLU A 220 -10.71 -6.37 9.64
N GLU A 221 -9.42 -6.20 9.91
CA GLU A 221 -8.92 -5.66 11.18
C GLU A 221 -8.42 -4.22 11.07
N CYS A 222 -8.01 -3.76 9.88
CA CYS A 222 -7.46 -2.41 9.73
C CYS A 222 -8.53 -1.38 9.39
N ASN A 223 -8.39 -0.17 9.93
CA ASN A 223 -9.19 1.00 9.56
C ASN A 223 -8.34 2.05 8.83
N ASN A 224 -7.56 1.63 7.83
CA ASN A 224 -6.76 2.52 7.00
C ASN A 224 -6.99 2.24 5.51
N ASN A 225 -7.45 3.25 4.78
CA ASN A 225 -7.83 3.11 3.37
C ASN A 225 -6.65 2.64 2.50
N ARG A 226 -5.42 3.14 2.73
CA ARG A 226 -4.25 2.71 1.96
C ARG A 226 -4.01 1.21 2.12
N LEU A 227 -3.95 0.72 3.36
CA LEU A 227 -3.72 -0.71 3.61
C LEU A 227 -4.83 -1.56 2.98
N ILE A 228 -6.08 -1.17 3.17
CA ILE A 228 -7.24 -1.88 2.60
C ILE A 228 -7.20 -1.91 1.06
N VAL A 229 -6.88 -0.78 0.42
CA VAL A 229 -6.73 -0.70 -1.05
C VAL A 229 -5.70 -1.71 -1.54
N PHE A 230 -4.50 -1.69 -0.96
CA PHE A 230 -3.42 -2.57 -1.41
C PHE A 230 -3.70 -4.04 -1.07
N SER A 231 -4.41 -4.33 0.03
CA SER A 231 -4.87 -5.69 0.32
C SER A 231 -5.90 -6.19 -0.68
N TYR A 232 -6.87 -5.37 -1.10
CA TYR A 232 -7.80 -5.75 -2.16
C TYR A 232 -7.11 -5.93 -3.52
N LEU A 233 -6.12 -5.07 -3.83
CA LEU A 233 -5.31 -5.20 -5.04
C LEU A 233 -4.53 -6.53 -5.03
N THR A 234 -3.76 -6.79 -3.97
CA THR A 234 -2.99 -8.03 -3.83
C THR A 234 -3.91 -9.25 -3.81
N LEU A 235 -5.05 -9.20 -3.11
CA LEU A 235 -6.04 -10.27 -3.08
C LEU A 235 -6.61 -10.56 -4.47
N GLY A 236 -7.00 -9.53 -5.22
CA GLY A 236 -7.50 -9.67 -6.59
C GLY A 236 -6.46 -10.29 -7.51
N ASN A 237 -5.18 -9.91 -7.35
CA ASN A 237 -4.07 -10.46 -8.14
C ASN A 237 -3.96 -11.98 -8.00
N THR A 238 -4.23 -12.53 -6.81
CA THR A 238 -4.21 -13.98 -6.59
C THR A 238 -5.28 -14.75 -7.37
N TYR A 239 -6.30 -14.08 -7.93
CA TYR A 239 -7.40 -14.70 -8.66
C TYR A 239 -7.33 -14.46 -10.18
N ILE A 240 -6.36 -13.68 -10.68
CA ILE A 240 -6.30 -13.26 -12.10
C ILE A 240 -6.40 -14.46 -13.05
N PHE A 241 -5.68 -15.55 -12.77
CA PHE A 241 -5.65 -16.74 -13.63
C PHE A 241 -6.61 -17.85 -13.17
N GLU A 242 -7.38 -17.63 -12.11
CA GLU A 242 -8.28 -18.64 -11.52
C GLU A 242 -9.77 -18.28 -11.69
N ASP A 243 -10.15 -17.05 -11.36
CA ASP A 243 -11.55 -16.63 -11.27
C ASP A 243 -11.69 -15.12 -11.54
N TYR A 244 -12.09 -14.79 -12.76
CA TYR A 244 -12.35 -13.42 -13.20
C TYR A 244 -13.30 -12.66 -12.26
N ALA A 245 -14.40 -13.29 -11.84
CA ALA A 245 -15.44 -12.61 -11.07
C ALA A 245 -14.93 -12.25 -9.67
N LYS A 246 -14.17 -13.14 -9.04
CA LYS A 246 -13.52 -12.87 -7.74
C LYS A 246 -12.46 -11.79 -7.86
N ALA A 247 -11.58 -11.86 -8.86
CA ALA A 247 -10.54 -10.86 -9.08
C ALA A 247 -11.17 -9.47 -9.24
N LYS A 248 -12.15 -9.35 -10.14
CA LYS A 248 -12.89 -8.11 -10.41
C LYS A 248 -13.57 -7.56 -9.15
N LEU A 249 -14.29 -8.40 -8.41
CA LEU A 249 -14.97 -8.01 -7.19
C LEU A 249 -13.99 -7.44 -6.15
N CYS A 250 -12.79 -8.01 -6.04
CA CYS A 250 -11.76 -7.50 -5.14
C CYS A 250 -11.32 -6.09 -5.56
N TYR A 251 -11.00 -5.88 -6.84
CA TYR A 251 -10.59 -4.56 -7.33
C TYR A 251 -11.69 -3.52 -7.20
N GLU A 252 -12.95 -3.86 -7.52
CA GLU A 252 -14.10 -2.97 -7.37
C GLU A 252 -14.35 -2.61 -5.89
N LYS A 253 -14.17 -3.57 -4.96
CA LYS A 253 -14.19 -3.27 -3.53
C LYS A 253 -13.07 -2.31 -3.13
N GLY A 254 -11.86 -2.53 -3.63
CA GLY A 254 -10.71 -1.64 -3.43
C GLY A 254 -10.98 -0.20 -3.89
N LEU A 255 -11.67 -0.03 -5.03
CA LEU A 255 -11.98 1.31 -5.57
C LEU A 255 -12.82 2.15 -4.60
N ASN A 256 -13.65 1.52 -3.78
CA ASN A 256 -14.44 2.24 -2.77
C ASN A 256 -13.59 2.92 -1.69
N PHE A 257 -12.38 2.43 -1.45
CA PHE A 257 -11.41 2.97 -0.49
C PHE A 257 -10.38 3.91 -1.14
N ALA A 258 -10.35 3.98 -2.48
CA ALA A 258 -9.39 4.77 -3.24
C ALA A 258 -9.90 6.17 -3.65
N LYS A 259 -11.11 6.55 -3.25
CA LYS A 259 -11.83 7.75 -3.75
C LYS A 259 -11.03 9.04 -3.65
N ASP A 260 -10.30 9.21 -2.55
CA ASP A 260 -9.58 10.45 -2.24
C ASP A 260 -8.09 10.41 -2.63
N ASN A 261 -7.65 9.33 -3.30
CA ASN A 261 -6.25 9.16 -3.70
C ASN A 261 -6.15 8.69 -5.16
N SER A 262 -5.74 9.61 -6.04
CA SER A 262 -5.63 9.37 -7.48
C SER A 262 -4.66 8.24 -7.82
N HIS A 263 -3.57 8.08 -7.07
CA HIS A 263 -2.61 7.00 -7.29
C HIS A 263 -3.20 5.62 -6.95
N HIS A 264 -3.92 5.51 -5.83
CA HIS A 264 -4.62 4.29 -5.45
C HIS A 264 -5.68 3.91 -6.49
N HIS A 265 -6.47 4.89 -6.94
CA HIS A 265 -7.47 4.68 -7.97
C HIS A 265 -6.83 4.22 -9.28
N TYR A 266 -5.73 4.87 -9.68
CA TYR A 266 -4.95 4.50 -10.86
C TYR A 266 -4.50 3.04 -10.83
N LYS A 267 -3.92 2.58 -9.71
CA LYS A 267 -3.44 1.19 -9.57
C LYS A 267 -4.57 0.16 -9.70
N LEU A 268 -5.72 0.42 -9.09
CA LEU A 268 -6.89 -0.47 -9.20
C LEU A 268 -7.53 -0.44 -10.59
N ARG A 269 -7.61 0.73 -11.23
CA ARG A 269 -8.08 0.86 -12.63
C ARG A 269 -7.18 0.06 -13.56
N LEU A 270 -5.85 0.20 -13.43
CA LEU A 270 -4.89 -0.53 -14.23
C LEU A 270 -5.04 -2.05 -14.03
N ALA A 271 -5.24 -2.51 -12.79
CA ALA A 271 -5.48 -3.93 -12.50
C ALA A 271 -6.78 -4.46 -13.13
N LEU A 272 -7.85 -3.66 -13.14
CA LEU A 272 -9.10 -3.98 -13.83
C LEU A 272 -8.92 -4.04 -15.35
N CYS A 273 -8.16 -3.09 -15.91
CA CYS A 273 -7.80 -3.07 -17.33
C CYS A 273 -7.04 -4.35 -17.72
N PHE A 274 -6.00 -4.68 -16.97
CA PHE A 274 -5.22 -5.89 -17.16
C PHE A 274 -6.08 -7.15 -17.06
N LEU A 275 -6.94 -7.24 -16.04
CA LEU A 275 -7.85 -8.37 -15.87
C LEU A 275 -8.80 -8.56 -17.07
N ASP A 276 -9.40 -7.48 -17.57
CA ASP A 276 -10.28 -7.54 -18.74
C ASP A 276 -9.51 -7.97 -20.00
N ASN A 277 -8.26 -7.52 -20.16
CA ASN A 277 -7.38 -7.95 -21.26
C ASN A 277 -6.99 -9.43 -21.18
N VAL A 278 -6.55 -9.92 -20.00
CA VAL A 278 -6.16 -11.32 -19.80
C VAL A 278 -7.31 -12.27 -20.12
N TRP A 279 -8.54 -11.89 -19.80
CA TRP A 279 -9.74 -12.68 -20.07
C TRP A 279 -10.41 -12.37 -21.42
N ALA A 280 -9.78 -11.55 -22.26
CA ALA A 280 -10.29 -11.12 -23.57
C ALA A 280 -11.75 -10.62 -23.54
N ARG A 281 -12.08 -9.79 -22.54
CA ARG A 281 -13.40 -9.16 -22.37
C ARG A 281 -13.42 -7.75 -22.95
N GLU A 282 -14.63 -7.20 -23.08
CA GLU A 282 -14.79 -5.77 -23.34
C GLU A 282 -14.13 -4.97 -22.22
N ASN A 283 -13.20 -4.10 -22.59
CA ASN A 283 -12.35 -3.40 -21.65
C ASN A 283 -12.59 -1.89 -21.72
N LYS A 284 -13.34 -1.38 -20.74
CA LYS A 284 -13.65 0.05 -20.61
C LYS A 284 -12.58 0.84 -19.84
N TRP A 285 -11.56 0.17 -19.32
CA TRP A 285 -10.56 0.76 -18.43
C TRP A 285 -9.29 1.19 -19.15
N VAL A 286 -9.18 0.86 -20.44
CA VAL A 286 -8.07 1.24 -21.32
C VAL A 286 -8.00 2.76 -21.41
N ASP A 287 -6.81 3.30 -21.16
CA ASP A 287 -6.50 4.71 -21.34
C ASP A 287 -5.56 4.86 -22.54
N PHE A 288 -6.08 5.31 -23.67
CA PHE A 288 -5.30 5.50 -24.90
C PHE A 288 -4.48 6.80 -24.90
N GLU A 289 -4.77 7.72 -23.97
CA GLU A 289 -4.13 9.05 -23.92
C GLU A 289 -2.97 9.08 -22.91
N SER A 290 -2.94 8.14 -21.97
CA SER A 290 -1.84 7.97 -21.01
C SER A 290 -0.49 7.76 -21.72
N GLN A 291 0.54 8.40 -21.17
CA GLN A 291 1.94 8.24 -21.59
C GLN A 291 2.74 7.34 -20.63
N GLU A 292 2.07 6.76 -19.64
CA GLU A 292 2.67 5.80 -18.72
C GLU A 292 2.85 4.45 -19.44
N ILE A 293 4.06 3.87 -19.37
CA ILE A 293 4.39 2.63 -20.07
C ILE A 293 3.39 1.49 -19.79
N PRO A 294 2.96 1.24 -18.54
CA PRO A 294 1.97 0.19 -18.27
C PRO A 294 0.64 0.41 -19.00
N ASP A 295 0.13 1.65 -19.08
CA ASP A 295 -1.11 1.92 -19.82
C ASP A 295 -0.94 1.71 -21.32
N MET A 296 0.19 2.12 -21.87
CA MET A 296 0.50 1.91 -23.29
C MET A 296 0.57 0.41 -23.60
N ILE A 297 1.14 -0.41 -22.70
CA ILE A 297 1.14 -1.87 -22.82
C ILE A 297 -0.29 -2.40 -22.78
N GLU A 298 -1.14 -1.96 -21.85
CA GLU A 298 -2.54 -2.39 -21.79
C GLU A 298 -3.34 -1.98 -23.02
N ALA A 299 -3.08 -0.80 -23.59
CA ALA A 299 -3.67 -0.36 -24.84
C ALA A 299 -3.24 -1.24 -26.01
N ALA A 300 -1.94 -1.58 -26.10
CA ALA A 300 -1.44 -2.52 -27.10
C ALA A 300 -2.04 -3.93 -26.92
N PHE A 301 -2.21 -4.40 -25.67
CA PHE A 301 -2.82 -5.68 -25.36
C PHE A 301 -4.29 -5.72 -25.78
N TYR A 302 -5.06 -4.69 -25.42
CA TYR A 302 -6.45 -4.54 -25.86
C TYR A 302 -6.57 -4.56 -27.39
N LEU A 303 -5.78 -3.74 -28.10
CA LEU A 303 -5.79 -3.67 -29.57
C LEU A 303 -5.40 -5.01 -30.21
N THR A 304 -4.49 -5.75 -29.60
CA THR A 304 -4.11 -7.11 -30.02
C THR A 304 -5.29 -8.07 -29.87
N ASN A 305 -5.98 -8.05 -28.73
CA ASN A 305 -7.18 -8.87 -28.49
C ASN A 305 -8.34 -8.54 -29.44
N THR A 306 -8.51 -7.27 -29.82
CA THR A 306 -9.54 -6.83 -30.77
C THR A 306 -9.11 -6.93 -32.24
N LYS A 307 -7.92 -7.48 -32.53
CA LYS A 307 -7.36 -7.67 -33.88
C LYS A 307 -7.14 -6.36 -34.66
N GLU A 308 -6.89 -5.27 -33.95
CA GLU A 308 -6.52 -3.96 -34.51
C GLU A 308 -4.99 -3.88 -34.69
N THR A 309 -4.43 -4.85 -35.43
CA THR A 309 -2.98 -5.13 -35.52
C THR A 309 -2.13 -3.90 -35.80
N LYS A 310 -2.53 -3.06 -36.77
CA LYS A 310 -1.76 -1.87 -37.14
C LYS A 310 -1.63 -0.87 -36.00
N LYS A 311 -2.72 -0.65 -35.26
CA LYS A 311 -2.73 0.26 -34.11
C LYS A 311 -1.89 -0.30 -32.96
N ALA A 312 -1.97 -1.61 -32.72
CA ALA A 312 -1.13 -2.27 -31.71
C ALA A 312 0.36 -2.12 -32.02
N GLU A 313 0.77 -2.33 -33.28
CA GLU A 313 2.15 -2.10 -33.73
C GLU A 313 2.62 -0.66 -33.51
N ASP A 314 1.77 0.31 -33.81
CA ASP A 314 2.12 1.73 -33.68
C ASP A 314 2.27 2.13 -32.20
N VAL A 315 1.48 1.55 -31.29
CA VAL A 315 1.66 1.74 -29.84
C VAL A 315 2.94 1.07 -29.35
N ILE A 316 3.22 -0.18 -29.77
CA ILE A 316 4.44 -0.90 -29.38
C ILE A 316 5.70 -0.16 -29.81
N LYS A 317 5.73 0.38 -31.04
CA LYS A 317 6.87 1.18 -31.52
C LYS A 317 7.13 2.39 -30.65
N LYS A 318 6.07 3.10 -30.22
CA LYS A 318 6.21 4.23 -29.30
C LYS A 318 6.81 3.78 -27.97
N ILE A 319 6.35 2.65 -27.40
CA ILE A 319 6.91 2.10 -26.15
C ILE A 319 8.41 1.82 -26.31
N GLU A 320 8.83 1.24 -27.45
CA GLU A 320 10.23 0.89 -27.73
C GLU A 320 11.16 2.11 -27.91
N GLU A 321 10.63 3.33 -27.99
CA GLU A 321 11.41 4.57 -27.97
C GLU A 321 11.83 4.99 -26.54
N HIS A 322 11.29 4.36 -25.51
CA HIS A 322 11.56 4.64 -24.10
C HIS A 322 12.50 3.61 -23.46
N ASP A 323 13.10 3.99 -22.33
CA ASP A 323 13.77 3.04 -21.45
C ASP A 323 12.71 2.31 -20.61
N VAL A 324 12.55 1.01 -20.84
CA VAL A 324 11.48 0.19 -20.25
C VAL A 324 12.08 -0.76 -19.22
N LEU A 325 11.48 -0.81 -18.04
CA LEU A 325 11.89 -1.69 -16.96
C LEU A 325 11.70 -3.17 -17.34
N ASP A 326 12.49 -4.06 -16.74
CA ASP A 326 12.44 -5.49 -17.09
C ASP A 326 11.08 -6.15 -16.76
N ASP A 327 10.34 -5.66 -15.76
CA ASP A 327 8.98 -6.13 -15.45
C ASP A 327 7.99 -5.79 -16.58
N ASP A 328 7.94 -4.52 -16.98
CA ASP A 328 7.12 -4.01 -18.09
C ASP A 328 7.51 -4.66 -19.43
N LEU A 329 8.81 -4.92 -19.66
CA LEU A 329 9.26 -5.67 -20.83
C LEU A 329 8.69 -7.10 -20.85
N GLY A 330 8.50 -7.74 -19.69
CA GLY A 330 7.86 -9.05 -19.58
C GLY A 330 6.45 -9.04 -20.19
N PHE A 331 5.64 -8.05 -19.83
CA PHE A 331 4.30 -7.85 -20.39
C PHE A 331 4.35 -7.47 -21.87
N LEU A 332 5.22 -6.53 -22.26
CA LEU A 332 5.35 -6.10 -23.66
C LEU A 332 5.70 -7.26 -24.59
N TYR A 333 6.66 -8.11 -24.21
CA TYR A 333 7.01 -9.29 -25.01
C TYR A 333 5.89 -10.32 -25.05
N HIS A 334 5.10 -10.47 -23.99
CA HIS A 334 3.91 -11.31 -24.04
C HIS A 334 2.92 -10.79 -25.09
N VAL A 335 2.62 -9.48 -25.09
CA VAL A 335 1.74 -8.85 -26.09
C VAL A 335 2.30 -9.00 -27.51
N LYS A 336 3.62 -8.83 -27.71
CA LYS A 336 4.27 -9.07 -29.00
C LYS A 336 4.13 -10.52 -29.46
N GLY A 337 4.25 -11.48 -28.55
CA GLY A 337 4.05 -12.90 -28.83
C GLY A 337 2.61 -13.20 -29.29
N LEU A 338 1.62 -12.54 -28.69
CA LEU A 338 0.22 -12.62 -29.14
C LEU A 338 0.02 -11.98 -30.52
N LEU A 339 0.54 -10.76 -30.71
CA LEU A 339 0.36 -9.96 -31.93
C LEU A 339 0.99 -10.61 -33.16
N TYR A 340 2.24 -11.05 -33.05
CA TYR A 340 3.00 -11.62 -34.15
C TYR A 340 2.87 -13.14 -34.26
N ASN A 341 2.23 -13.77 -33.27
CA ASN A 341 2.14 -15.22 -33.13
C ASN A 341 3.53 -15.90 -33.21
N ASP A 342 4.54 -15.28 -32.61
CA ASP A 342 5.92 -15.76 -32.57
C ASP A 342 6.31 -16.22 -31.17
N MET A 343 6.76 -17.46 -31.08
CA MET A 343 7.20 -18.12 -29.85
C MET A 343 8.43 -17.47 -29.22
N SER A 344 9.30 -16.87 -30.02
CA SER A 344 10.52 -16.22 -29.54
C SER A 344 10.20 -15.11 -28.54
N HIS A 345 9.10 -14.39 -28.74
CA HIS A 345 8.65 -13.33 -27.85
C HIS A 345 8.12 -13.87 -26.51
N PHE A 346 7.45 -15.02 -26.48
CA PHE A 346 7.07 -15.64 -25.20
C PHE A 346 8.28 -16.10 -24.40
N HIS A 347 9.35 -16.58 -25.06
CA HIS A 347 10.61 -16.93 -24.38
C HIS A 347 11.31 -15.70 -23.80
N GLU A 348 11.36 -14.58 -24.53
CA GLU A 348 11.89 -13.33 -23.99
C GLU A 348 11.02 -12.79 -22.85
N SER A 349 9.68 -12.89 -22.95
CA SER A 349 8.77 -12.55 -21.84
C SER A 349 9.08 -13.34 -20.56
N ILE A 350 9.26 -14.66 -20.68
CA ILE A 350 9.66 -15.53 -19.55
C ILE A 350 10.98 -15.08 -18.93
N LYS A 351 11.99 -14.80 -19.76
CA LYS A 351 13.31 -14.36 -19.31
C LYS A 351 13.24 -13.04 -18.56
N LYS A 352 12.41 -12.11 -19.03
CA LYS A 352 12.17 -10.82 -18.38
C LYS A 352 11.46 -10.97 -17.04
N PHE A 353 10.38 -11.73 -16.98
CA PHE A 353 9.69 -12.01 -15.71
C PHE A 353 10.62 -12.70 -14.69
N LYS A 354 11.39 -13.72 -15.11
CA LYS A 354 12.39 -14.35 -14.25
C LYS A 354 13.46 -13.38 -13.72
N LYS A 355 13.91 -12.44 -14.56
CA LYS A 355 14.90 -11.43 -14.14
C LYS A 355 14.31 -10.43 -13.13
N SER A 356 13.03 -10.06 -13.30
CA SER A 356 12.31 -9.18 -12.37
C SER A 356 11.85 -9.88 -11.07
N GLY A 357 11.83 -11.21 -11.06
CA GLY A 357 11.31 -12.00 -9.95
C GLY A 357 9.79 -12.22 -9.95
N ASP A 358 9.05 -11.71 -10.95
CA ASP A 358 7.59 -11.85 -11.03
C ASP A 358 7.17 -13.29 -11.39
N ARG A 359 6.83 -14.08 -10.38
CA ARG A 359 6.33 -15.45 -10.54
C ARG A 359 4.86 -15.53 -10.92
N LEU A 360 4.06 -14.51 -10.60
CA LEU A 360 2.63 -14.52 -10.87
C LEU A 360 2.39 -14.32 -12.37
N CYS A 361 2.95 -13.26 -12.94
CA CYS A 361 2.72 -12.88 -14.34
C CYS A 361 3.53 -13.73 -15.32
N LEU A 362 4.50 -14.51 -14.83
CA LEU A 362 5.13 -15.59 -15.59
C LEU A 362 4.10 -16.56 -16.20
N ASN A 363 2.93 -16.71 -15.58
CA ASN A 363 1.84 -17.52 -16.13
C ASN A 363 1.34 -17.04 -17.50
N LEU A 364 1.45 -15.74 -17.83
CA LEU A 364 1.00 -15.18 -19.10
C LEU A 364 1.61 -15.92 -20.30
N PRO A 365 2.94 -15.90 -20.50
CA PRO A 365 3.56 -16.64 -21.60
C PRO A 365 3.42 -18.16 -21.43
N LEU A 366 3.44 -18.70 -20.21
CA LEU A 366 3.33 -20.15 -20.00
C LEU A 366 1.98 -20.72 -20.47
N ILE A 367 0.87 -20.02 -20.21
CA ILE A 367 -0.46 -20.38 -20.70
C ILE A 367 -0.47 -20.41 -22.24
N GLU A 368 0.17 -19.44 -22.88
CA GLU A 368 0.27 -19.38 -24.35
C GLU A 368 1.17 -20.46 -24.95
N LEU A 369 2.27 -20.81 -24.28
CA LEU A 369 3.13 -21.94 -24.67
C LEU A 369 2.39 -23.28 -24.53
N LYS A 370 1.60 -23.45 -23.45
CA LYS A 370 0.77 -24.64 -23.24
C LYS A 370 -0.22 -24.86 -24.39
N LYS A 371 -0.91 -23.79 -24.80
CA LYS A 371 -1.82 -23.81 -25.97
C LYS A 371 -1.13 -24.25 -27.26
N ARG A 372 0.20 -24.10 -27.35
CA ARG A 372 1.02 -24.43 -28.51
C ARG A 372 1.78 -25.76 -28.36
N GLY A 373 1.39 -26.59 -27.39
CA GLY A 373 1.83 -27.99 -27.29
C GLY A 373 3.04 -28.24 -26.40
N TYR A 374 3.48 -27.26 -25.60
CA TYR A 374 4.48 -27.51 -24.56
C TYR A 374 3.88 -28.42 -23.48
N SER A 375 4.67 -29.39 -22.99
CA SER A 375 4.24 -30.30 -21.93
C SER A 375 4.21 -29.60 -20.57
N ASP A 376 3.30 -30.05 -19.70
CA ASP A 376 3.21 -29.54 -18.33
C ASP A 376 4.52 -29.72 -17.56
N GLU A 377 5.28 -30.79 -17.81
CA GLU A 377 6.59 -31.02 -17.20
C GLU A 377 7.59 -29.90 -17.53
N ILE A 378 7.68 -29.50 -18.80
CA ILE A 378 8.59 -28.42 -19.23
C ILE A 378 8.13 -27.09 -18.64
N LEU A 379 6.83 -26.81 -18.69
CA LEU A 379 6.28 -25.55 -18.17
C LEU A 379 6.47 -25.43 -16.66
N ASN A 380 6.30 -26.52 -15.91
CA ASN A 380 6.56 -26.56 -14.48
C ASN A 380 8.05 -26.31 -14.17
N LEU A 381 8.97 -26.88 -14.95
CA LEU A 381 10.41 -26.60 -14.81
C LEU A 381 10.75 -25.12 -15.09
N ILE A 382 10.04 -24.48 -16.01
CA ILE A 382 10.21 -23.05 -16.28
C ILE A 382 9.57 -22.21 -15.15
N ALA A 383 8.51 -22.69 -14.50
CA ALA A 383 7.85 -21.97 -13.41
C ALA A 383 8.63 -21.99 -12.08
N LEU A 384 9.54 -22.96 -11.88
CA LEU A 384 10.52 -22.98 -10.77
C LEU A 384 11.46 -21.77 -10.84
#